data_AF-A0A0Q9LXS7-F1
#
_entry.id   AF-A0A0Q9LXS7-F1
#
_cell.length_a   1.000
_cell.length_b   1.000
_cell.length_c   1.000
_cell.angle_alpha   90.00
_cell.angle_beta   90.00
_cell.angle_gamma   90.00
#
_symmetry.space_group_name_H-M   'P 1'
#
loop_
_entity.id
_entity.type
_entity.pdbx_description
1 polymer ?
#
loop_
_entity_poly.entity_id
_entity_poly.type
_entity_poly.pdbx_seq_one_letter_code
_entity_poly.pdbx_strand_id
1 'polypeptide(L)'
;MDGRVANIPRGPITGEFVTFKDAKGRTLFTVDVGFSSYDYGWPVRRTVVESGAVPGLSQAGWTPPYQFAFYAEEPLSGPGTDTVCTLALVREVPPDGPGMLRGLPTGEPTTVPSSWTGPFLGVELSQVIEKCGDVAAARAWWASQEGQQFKAVLLSLRAS
;
A
#
# COMPACT_ATOMS: atom_id res chain seq x y z
N MET A 1 21.36 33.98 8.75
CA MET A 1 21.50 32.84 7.83
C MET A 1 20.14 32.60 7.22
N ASP A 2 19.95 33.01 5.97
CA ASP A 2 18.67 32.95 5.27
C ASP A 2 18.30 31.51 4.91
N GLY A 3 17.26 30.99 5.56
CA GLY A 3 16.63 29.73 5.22
C GLY A 3 15.77 29.88 3.98
N ARG A 4 16.36 29.64 2.80
CA ARG A 4 15.58 29.52 1.57
C ARG A 4 14.82 28.19 1.60
N VAL A 5 13.54 28.25 1.92
CA VAL A 5 12.58 27.18 1.63
C VAL A 5 12.52 27.06 0.10
N ALA A 6 13.02 25.95 -0.44
CA ALA A 6 12.87 25.66 -1.86
C ALA A 6 11.38 25.40 -2.13
N ASN A 7 10.71 26.35 -2.79
CA ASN A 7 9.40 26.12 -3.40
C ASN A 7 9.60 25.11 -4.54
N ILE A 8 9.35 23.84 -4.26
CA ILE A 8 9.21 22.81 -5.29
C ILE A 8 7.90 23.11 -6.02
N PRO A 9 7.91 23.31 -7.35
CA PRO A 9 6.67 23.52 -8.10
C PRO A 9 5.78 22.29 -7.93
N ARG A 10 4.68 22.42 -7.18
CA ARG A 10 3.60 21.43 -7.23
C ARG A 10 2.88 21.62 -8.56
N GLY A 11 3.34 20.93 -9.60
CA GLY A 11 2.49 20.67 -10.77
C GLY A 11 1.19 19.98 -10.30
N PRO A 12 0.11 20.00 -11.11
CA PRO A 12 -1.11 19.30 -10.74
C PRO A 12 -0.77 17.82 -10.50
N ILE A 13 -0.99 17.35 -9.27
CA ILE A 13 -0.96 15.91 -8.98
C ILE A 13 -2.19 15.33 -9.68
N THR A 14 -2.03 14.85 -10.91
CA THR A 14 -3.05 14.08 -11.60
C THR A 14 -3.03 12.67 -11.00
N GLY A 15 -3.76 12.50 -9.91
CA GLY A 15 -4.03 11.20 -9.32
C GLY A 15 -5.13 10.48 -10.09
N GLU A 16 -4.89 9.25 -10.51
CA GLU A 16 -5.93 8.36 -11.04
C GLU A 16 -6.24 7.30 -9.99
N PHE A 17 -7.52 6.96 -9.83
CA PHE A 17 -7.92 5.88 -8.95
C PHE A 17 -8.96 4.97 -9.61
N VAL A 18 -8.86 3.67 -9.34
CA VAL A 18 -9.84 2.68 -9.76
C VAL A 18 -10.33 1.93 -8.53
N THR A 19 -11.62 2.06 -8.24
CA THR A 19 -12.27 1.34 -7.13
C THR A 19 -12.90 0.05 -7.63
N PHE A 20 -12.51 -1.06 -7.02
CA PHE A 20 -13.09 -2.37 -7.27
C PHE A 20 -14.17 -2.66 -6.24
N LYS A 21 -15.33 -3.11 -6.72
CA LYS A 21 -16.52 -3.39 -5.90
C LYS A 21 -16.94 -4.84 -6.04
N ASP A 22 -17.53 -5.39 -4.98
CA ASP A 22 -18.19 -6.69 -5.06
C ASP A 22 -19.53 -6.62 -5.81
N ALA A 23 -20.17 -7.77 -6.01
CA ALA A 23 -21.47 -7.87 -6.69
C ALA A 23 -22.61 -7.10 -5.97
N LYS A 24 -22.42 -6.72 -4.70
CA LYS A 24 -23.36 -5.91 -3.91
C LYS A 24 -23.03 -4.41 -3.96
N GLY A 25 -22.00 -4.02 -4.72
CA GLY A 25 -21.55 -2.64 -4.84
C GLY A 25 -20.70 -2.14 -3.67
N ARG A 26 -20.27 -3.03 -2.75
CA ARG A 26 -19.37 -2.67 -1.66
C ARG A 26 -17.96 -2.53 -2.20
N THR A 27 -17.28 -1.44 -1.87
CA THR A 27 -15.86 -1.27 -2.19
C THR A 27 -15.05 -2.35 -1.50
N LEU A 28 -14.22 -3.04 -2.29
CA LEU A 28 -13.23 -3.99 -1.82
C LEU A 28 -11.89 -3.28 -1.65
N PHE A 29 -11.47 -2.53 -2.66
CA PHE A 29 -10.23 -1.77 -2.65
C PHE A 29 -10.18 -0.71 -3.74
N THR A 30 -9.22 0.18 -3.61
CA THR A 30 -8.87 1.20 -4.60
C THR A 30 -7.42 1.00 -5.02
N VAL A 31 -7.13 1.14 -6.31
CA VAL A 31 -5.75 1.26 -6.81
C VAL A 31 -5.54 2.72 -7.17
N ASP A 32 -4.48 3.32 -6.66
CA ASP A 32 -4.18 4.73 -6.82
C ASP A 32 -2.85 4.92 -7.56
N VAL A 33 -2.85 5.78 -8.58
CA VAL A 33 -1.66 6.12 -9.40
C VAL A 33 -1.36 7.60 -9.22
N GLY A 34 -0.12 7.93 -8.87
CA GLY A 34 0.33 9.31 -8.68
C GLY A 34 -0.17 9.98 -7.40
N PHE A 35 -0.97 9.28 -6.58
CA PHE A 35 -1.58 9.78 -5.35
C PHE A 35 -1.67 8.65 -4.30
N SER A 36 -1.63 9.02 -3.02
CA SER A 36 -1.98 8.16 -1.89
C SER A 36 -3.10 8.91 -1.16
N SER A 37 -4.22 8.27 -0.83
CA SER A 37 -5.26 8.92 -0.02
C SER A 37 -4.81 9.14 1.43
N TYR A 38 -3.65 8.58 1.77
CA TYR A 38 -3.09 8.60 3.09
C TYR A 38 -1.87 9.51 3.19
N ASP A 39 -2.04 10.57 3.97
CA ASP A 39 -1.00 11.58 4.25
C ASP A 39 -0.11 11.19 5.46
N TYR A 40 -0.38 10.06 6.14
CA TYR A 40 0.29 9.69 7.39
C TYR A 40 0.52 8.18 7.51
N GLY A 41 1.74 7.80 7.89
CA GLY A 41 2.07 6.47 8.40
C GLY A 41 2.36 6.55 9.90
N TRP A 42 2.02 5.51 10.65
CA TRP A 42 2.37 5.39 12.07
C TRP A 42 3.23 4.14 12.33
N PRO A 43 4.01 4.13 13.41
CA PRO A 43 4.74 2.95 13.87
C PRO A 43 3.86 1.72 14.05
N VAL A 44 4.30 0.59 13.50
CA VAL A 44 3.63 -0.71 13.59
C VAL A 44 4.62 -1.83 13.88
N ARG A 45 4.11 -2.96 14.39
CA ARG A 45 4.76 -4.26 14.26
C ARG A 45 4.11 -5.00 13.10
N ARG A 46 4.90 -5.32 12.09
CA ARG A 46 4.44 -5.91 10.83
C ARG A 46 4.63 -7.41 10.82
N THR A 47 3.65 -8.09 10.27
CA THR A 47 3.77 -9.45 9.75
C THR A 47 3.46 -9.42 8.25
N VAL A 48 4.39 -9.89 7.42
CA VAL A 48 4.18 -10.14 6.00
C VAL A 48 3.34 -11.40 5.86
N VAL A 49 2.10 -11.23 5.40
CA VAL A 49 1.18 -12.35 5.18
C VAL A 49 1.53 -13.06 3.88
N GLU A 50 1.70 -12.30 2.80
CA GLU A 50 2.19 -12.78 1.51
C GLU A 50 2.85 -11.63 0.74
N SER A 51 3.83 -11.95 -0.11
CA SER A 51 4.33 -11.03 -1.13
C SER A 51 4.66 -11.76 -2.42
N GLY A 52 4.74 -11.03 -3.52
CA GLY A 52 5.10 -11.62 -4.80
C GLY A 52 5.19 -10.60 -5.93
N ALA A 53 5.72 -11.05 -7.06
CA ALA A 53 5.80 -10.21 -8.25
C ALA A 53 4.40 -9.84 -8.77
N VAL A 54 4.29 -8.66 -9.38
CA VAL A 54 3.14 -8.27 -10.21
C VAL A 54 3.60 -8.25 -11.67
N PRO A 55 3.43 -9.36 -12.43
CA PRO A 55 4.11 -9.53 -13.71
C PRO A 55 3.82 -8.43 -14.72
N GLY A 56 2.59 -7.92 -14.78
CA GLY A 56 2.22 -6.86 -15.71
C GLY A 56 2.87 -5.51 -15.43
N LEU A 57 3.37 -5.26 -14.21
CA LEU A 57 4.12 -4.05 -13.88
C LEU A 57 5.61 -4.16 -14.23
N SER A 58 6.16 -5.36 -14.34
CA SER A 58 7.57 -5.56 -14.74
C SER A 58 7.90 -4.96 -16.12
N GLN A 59 6.89 -4.84 -16.99
CA GLN A 59 7.02 -4.33 -18.35
C GLN A 59 7.26 -2.81 -18.42
N ALA A 60 6.99 -2.06 -17.34
CA ALA A 60 7.19 -0.61 -17.33
C ALA A 60 8.66 -0.18 -17.07
N GLY A 61 9.58 -1.13 -16.93
CA GLY A 61 11.01 -0.83 -16.77
C GLY A 61 11.42 -0.34 -15.37
N TRP A 62 10.55 -0.43 -14.36
CA TRP A 62 10.95 -0.15 -12.98
C TRP A 62 12.00 -1.15 -12.49
N THR A 63 13.06 -0.63 -11.88
CA THR A 63 14.16 -1.44 -11.32
C THR A 63 14.40 -1.06 -9.84
N PRO A 64 14.26 -1.99 -8.88
CA PRO A 64 13.70 -3.33 -9.07
C PRO A 64 12.20 -3.28 -9.45
N PRO A 65 11.66 -4.33 -10.10
CA PRO A 65 10.24 -4.39 -10.44
C PRO A 65 9.35 -4.29 -9.21
N TYR A 66 8.16 -3.72 -9.39
CA TYR A 66 7.15 -3.70 -8.33
C TYR A 66 6.67 -5.11 -7.97
N GLN A 67 6.52 -5.31 -6.67
CA GLN A 67 5.97 -6.47 -6.02
C GLN A 67 4.76 -6.03 -5.22
N PHE A 68 3.80 -6.92 -5.02
CA PHE A 68 2.80 -6.71 -3.98
C PHE A 68 3.31 -7.28 -2.66
N ALA A 69 2.84 -6.70 -1.56
CA ALA A 69 2.98 -7.26 -0.25
C ALA A 69 1.73 -6.96 0.58
N PHE A 70 1.12 -8.03 1.10
CA PHE A 70 -0.02 -8.00 2.00
C PHE A 70 0.48 -8.19 3.42
N TYR A 71 0.12 -7.27 4.31
CA TYR A 71 0.60 -7.19 5.67
C TYR A 71 -0.55 -7.28 6.67
N ALA A 72 -0.24 -7.84 7.82
CA ALA A 72 -0.97 -7.61 9.07
C ALA A 72 -0.09 -6.73 9.96
N GLU A 73 -0.58 -5.56 10.33
CA GLU A 73 0.18 -4.52 10.99
C GLU A 73 -0.48 -4.13 12.33
N GLU A 74 0.21 -4.42 13.42
CA GLU A 74 -0.20 -4.08 14.78
C GLU A 74 0.26 -2.64 15.10
N PRO A 75 -0.64 -1.68 15.37
CA PRO A 75 -0.25 -0.32 15.71
C PRO A 75 0.59 -0.29 17.00
N LEU A 76 1.81 0.25 16.93
CA LEU A 76 2.63 0.55 18.12
C LEU A 76 2.31 1.94 18.69
N SER A 77 1.72 2.80 17.86
CA SER A 77 1.14 4.09 18.22
C SER A 77 0.09 4.47 17.18
N GLY A 78 -1.03 5.07 17.58
CA GLY A 78 -2.11 5.43 16.64
C GLY A 78 -3.49 5.45 17.30
N PRO A 79 -4.56 5.74 16.54
CA PRO A 79 -5.91 5.91 17.07
C PRO A 79 -6.63 4.59 17.47
N GLY A 80 -6.01 3.42 17.27
CA GLY A 80 -6.57 2.12 17.63
C GLY A 80 -5.49 1.09 17.96
N THR A 81 -5.88 0.02 18.65
CA THR A 81 -5.00 -1.08 19.10
C THR A 81 -5.12 -2.35 18.28
N ASP A 82 -6.17 -2.47 17.47
CA ASP A 82 -6.42 -3.69 16.70
C ASP A 82 -5.50 -3.79 15.48
N THR A 83 -5.14 -5.02 15.10
CA THR A 83 -4.33 -5.26 13.90
C THR A 83 -5.09 -4.79 12.67
N VAL A 84 -4.39 -4.05 11.82
CA VAL A 84 -4.91 -3.65 10.52
C VAL A 84 -4.26 -4.43 9.39
N CYS A 85 -5.04 -4.75 8.37
CA CYS A 85 -4.56 -5.41 7.18
C CYS A 85 -4.32 -4.37 6.11
N THR A 86 -3.13 -4.37 5.53
CA THR A 86 -2.76 -3.41 4.50
C THR A 86 -2.14 -4.11 3.32
N LEU A 87 -2.22 -3.49 2.15
CA LEU A 87 -1.55 -3.95 0.96
C LEU A 87 -0.73 -2.80 0.41
N ALA A 88 0.45 -3.11 -0.13
CA ALA A 88 1.27 -2.14 -0.81
C ALA A 88 1.86 -2.72 -2.09
N LEU A 89 2.07 -1.85 -3.08
CA LEU A 89 2.95 -2.12 -4.19
C LEU A 89 4.31 -1.49 -3.87
N VAL A 90 5.32 -2.33 -3.70
CA VAL A 90 6.64 -1.96 -3.22
C VAL A 90 7.71 -2.52 -4.13
N ARG A 91 8.85 -1.84 -4.24
CA ARG A 91 10.01 -2.37 -4.99
C ARG A 91 10.85 -3.33 -4.14
N GLU A 92 10.80 -3.15 -2.83
CA GLU A 92 11.44 -3.99 -1.84
C GLU A 92 10.42 -4.28 -0.73
N VAL A 93 10.22 -5.55 -0.41
CA VAL A 93 9.27 -5.97 0.63
C VAL A 93 9.97 -5.84 1.99
N PRO A 94 9.53 -4.93 2.87
CA PRO A 94 10.09 -4.83 4.20
C PRO A 94 9.83 -6.14 4.98
N PRO A 95 10.79 -6.62 5.78
CA PRO A 95 10.62 -7.85 6.54
C PRO A 95 9.62 -7.68 7.70
N ASP A 96 9.31 -8.81 8.34
CA ASP A 96 8.60 -8.85 9.63
C ASP A 96 9.31 -8.01 10.70
N GLY A 97 8.53 -7.43 11.61
CA GLY A 97 9.04 -6.68 12.75
C GLY A 97 8.66 -5.20 12.76
N PRO A 98 9.39 -4.35 13.50
CA PRO A 98 9.09 -2.92 13.59
C PRO A 98 9.12 -2.23 12.22
N GLY A 99 8.11 -1.40 11.96
CA GLY A 99 7.91 -0.75 10.68
C GLY A 99 7.06 0.52 10.79
N MET A 100 6.81 1.15 9.65
CA MET A 100 5.71 2.11 9.49
C MET A 100 4.61 1.45 8.65
N LEU A 101 3.35 1.78 8.94
CA LEU A 101 2.17 1.26 8.24
C LEU A 101 2.35 1.20 6.71
N ARG A 102 1.78 0.19 6.03
CA ARG A 102 1.79 -0.04 4.57
C ARG A 102 3.18 -0.27 3.98
N GLY A 103 4.07 -0.86 4.76
CA GLY A 103 5.44 -1.08 4.28
C GLY A 103 6.24 0.22 4.10
N LEU A 104 5.81 1.33 4.71
CA LEU A 104 6.59 2.57 4.70
C LEU A 104 7.91 2.38 5.48
N PRO A 105 8.99 3.07 5.08
CA PRO A 105 10.29 2.99 5.74
C PRO A 105 10.23 3.60 7.15
N THR A 106 11.05 3.07 8.07
CA THR A 106 11.19 3.60 9.43
C THR A 106 12.14 4.81 9.46
N GLY A 107 11.85 5.80 10.34
CA GLY A 107 12.87 6.76 10.78
C GLY A 107 12.74 8.21 10.30
N GLU A 108 12.11 8.51 9.16
CA GLU A 108 11.76 9.88 8.76
C GLU A 108 10.49 9.89 7.89
N PRO A 109 9.69 10.97 7.89
CA PRO A 109 8.58 11.09 6.95
C PRO A 109 9.15 11.08 5.54
N THR A 110 9.07 9.94 4.86
CA THR A 110 9.02 9.99 3.41
C THR A 110 7.64 10.54 3.10
N THR A 111 7.54 11.87 3.00
CA THR A 111 6.73 12.41 1.90
C THR A 111 7.17 11.60 0.69
N VAL A 112 6.21 10.97 0.01
CA VAL A 112 6.36 10.32 -1.31
C VAL A 112 7.73 10.63 -1.89
N PRO A 113 8.68 9.67 -1.98
CA PRO A 113 10.10 9.93 -1.77
C PRO A 113 10.47 11.25 -2.43
N SER A 114 11.01 12.23 -1.70
CA SER A 114 11.23 13.60 -2.22
C SER A 114 12.14 13.68 -3.46
N SER A 115 12.69 12.54 -3.89
CA SER A 115 13.47 12.27 -5.10
C SER A 115 12.77 11.34 -6.12
N TRP A 116 11.47 11.05 -5.94
CA TRP A 116 10.68 10.14 -6.74
C TRP A 116 10.17 10.83 -8.00
N THR A 117 10.64 10.39 -9.17
CA THR A 117 10.26 10.92 -10.48
C THR A 117 9.30 10.00 -11.24
N GLY A 118 8.65 9.05 -10.56
CA GLY A 118 7.68 8.13 -11.16
C GLY A 118 6.27 8.30 -10.58
N PRO A 119 5.24 7.64 -11.14
CA PRO A 119 3.95 7.53 -10.46
C PRO A 119 4.14 6.71 -9.17
N PHE A 120 3.65 7.21 -8.04
CA PHE A 120 3.39 6.37 -6.87
C PHE A 120 2.27 5.39 -7.23
N LEU A 121 2.38 4.12 -6.85
CA LEU A 121 1.35 3.14 -7.10
C LEU A 121 0.90 2.57 -5.74
N GLY A 122 -0.28 2.99 -5.31
CA GLY A 122 -0.91 2.57 -4.05
C GLY A 122 -1.99 1.53 -4.29
N VAL A 123 -2.24 0.70 -3.28
CA VAL A 123 -3.46 -0.11 -3.21
C VAL A 123 -4.03 0.02 -1.81
N GLU A 124 -5.30 0.34 -1.73
CA GLU A 124 -5.97 0.67 -0.48
C GLU A 124 -7.14 -0.30 -0.28
N LEU A 125 -7.10 -1.08 0.80
CA LEU A 125 -8.21 -1.94 1.17
C LEU A 125 -9.37 -1.10 1.72
N SER A 126 -10.60 -1.55 1.54
CA SER A 126 -11.74 -0.88 2.17
C SER A 126 -11.61 -0.93 3.70
N GLN A 127 -12.14 0.09 4.39
CA GLN A 127 -12.05 0.20 5.85
C GLN A 127 -12.61 -1.01 6.61
N VAL A 128 -13.54 -1.77 6.00
CA VAL A 128 -14.11 -2.98 6.60
C VAL A 128 -13.10 -4.12 6.58
N ILE A 129 -12.36 -4.26 5.47
CA ILE A 129 -11.34 -5.29 5.29
C ILE A 129 -10.06 -4.92 6.06
N GLU A 130 -9.71 -3.63 6.07
CA GLU A 130 -8.55 -3.09 6.79
C GLU A 130 -8.60 -3.45 8.28
N LYS A 131 -9.78 -3.60 8.88
CA LYS A 131 -9.95 -4.01 10.29
C LYS A 131 -9.99 -5.52 10.47
N CYS A 132 -8.90 -6.21 10.13
CA CYS A 132 -8.85 -7.66 10.25
C CYS A 132 -8.68 -8.18 11.69
N GLY A 133 -8.28 -7.34 12.64
CA GLY A 133 -8.24 -7.67 14.06
C GLY A 133 -6.96 -8.38 14.50
N ASP A 134 -6.59 -9.48 13.83
CA ASP A 134 -5.35 -10.22 14.08
C ASP A 134 -4.72 -10.85 12.82
N VAL A 135 -3.51 -11.39 12.96
CA VAL A 135 -2.76 -12.04 11.88
C VAL A 135 -3.46 -13.30 11.35
N ALA A 136 -4.19 -14.04 12.18
CA ALA A 136 -4.88 -15.25 11.75
C ALA A 136 -6.09 -14.91 10.86
N ALA A 137 -6.85 -13.88 11.23
CA ALA A 137 -7.93 -13.32 10.44
C ALA A 137 -7.43 -12.70 9.13
N ALA A 138 -6.27 -12.03 9.15
CA ALA A 138 -5.60 -11.55 7.94
C ALA A 138 -5.34 -12.69 6.94
N ARG A 139 -4.73 -13.77 7.43
CA ARG A 139 -4.44 -14.98 6.62
C ARG A 139 -5.72 -15.64 6.11
N ALA A 140 -6.75 -15.75 6.97
CA ALA A 140 -8.03 -16.33 6.62
C ALA A 140 -8.77 -15.51 5.53
N TRP A 141 -8.77 -14.19 5.65
CA TRP A 141 -9.36 -13.31 4.63
C TRP A 141 -8.61 -13.42 3.31
N TRP A 142 -7.27 -13.40 3.33
CA TRP A 142 -6.48 -13.54 2.10
C TRP A 142 -6.71 -14.88 1.39
N ALA A 143 -6.89 -15.96 2.15
CA ALA A 143 -7.22 -17.28 1.62
C ALA A 143 -8.70 -17.43 1.19
N SER A 144 -9.57 -16.49 1.56
CA SER A 144 -11.00 -16.54 1.22
C SER A 144 -11.23 -16.34 -0.29
N GLN A 145 -12.43 -16.68 -0.77
CA GLN A 145 -12.82 -16.42 -2.15
C GLN A 145 -12.67 -14.93 -2.52
N GLU A 146 -13.03 -14.03 -1.60
CA GLU A 146 -12.93 -12.58 -1.80
C GLU A 146 -11.45 -12.14 -1.89
N GLY A 147 -10.59 -12.65 -0.99
CA GLY A 147 -9.15 -12.40 -1.02
C GLY A 147 -8.46 -12.93 -2.28
N GLN A 148 -8.88 -14.09 -2.79
CA GLN A 148 -8.34 -14.64 -4.04
C GLN A 148 -8.81 -13.87 -5.28
N GLN A 149 -10.06 -13.41 -5.31
CA GLN A 149 -10.55 -12.52 -6.37
C GLN A 149 -9.79 -11.20 -6.38
N PHE A 150 -9.59 -10.62 -5.19
CA PHE A 150 -8.75 -9.45 -4.98
C PHE A 150 -7.35 -9.66 -5.57
N LYS A 151 -6.67 -10.76 -5.17
CA LYS A 151 -5.32 -11.09 -5.63
C LYS A 151 -5.26 -11.27 -7.14
N ALA A 152 -6.27 -11.88 -7.75
CA ALA A 152 -6.34 -12.02 -9.20
C ALA A 152 -6.40 -10.66 -9.92
N VAL A 153 -7.17 -9.70 -9.40
CA VAL A 153 -7.22 -8.34 -9.96
C VAL A 153 -5.87 -7.65 -9.81
N LEU A 154 -5.26 -7.70 -8.62
CA LEU A 154 -3.93 -7.14 -8.37
C LEU A 154 -2.87 -7.69 -9.35
N LEU A 155 -2.87 -9.01 -9.56
CA LEU A 155 -1.93 -9.67 -10.49
C LEU A 155 -2.25 -9.41 -11.96
N SER A 156 -3.44 -8.88 -12.27
CA SER A 156 -3.85 -8.50 -13.62
C SER A 156 -3.45 -7.06 -13.98
N LEU A 157 -2.97 -6.26 -13.02
CA LEU A 157 -2.47 -4.90 -13.27
C LEU A 157 -1.33 -4.92 -14.28
N ARG A 158 -1.37 -3.96 -15.22
CA ARG A 158 -0.38 -3.79 -16.29
C ARG A 158 -0.03 -2.33 -16.43
N ALA A 159 1.23 -2.06 -16.73
CA ALA A 159 1.65 -0.76 -17.25
C ALA A 159 1.49 -0.75 -18.77
N SER A 160 1.05 0.37 -19.34
CA SER A 160 0.86 0.58 -20.77
C SER A 160 1.47 1.89 -21.23
#